data_AF-A0A5N3QXM2-F1
#
_entry.id   AF-A0A5N3QXM2-F1
#
_cell.length_a   1.000
_cell.length_b   1.000
_cell.length_c   1.000
_cell.angle_alpha   90.00
_cell.angle_beta   90.00
_cell.angle_gamma   90.00
#
_symmetry.space_group_name_H-M   'P 1'
#
loop_
_entity.id
_entity.type
_entity.pdbx_description
1 polymer ?
#
loop_
_entity_poly.entity_id
_entity_poly.type
_entity_poly.pdbx_seq_one_letter_code
_entity_poly.pdbx_strand_id
1 'polypeptide(L)'
;METIYAFFEWLSLQFSYVVDFFKAVPQMTMDLLSYIQLFVIKLKLQAELEFIKLSYNSAKILLEELGFNDILAATFNAMPDEIRFYAFKFGIPQGLSILANFFTTAFVMRMSR
;
A
#
# COMPACT_ATOMS: atom_id res chain seq x y z
N MET A 1 -64.30 20.94 6.47
CA MET A 1 -63.27 21.84 5.94
C MET A 1 -61.89 21.41 6.40
N GLU A 2 -61.63 21.26 7.71
CA GLU A 2 -60.33 20.77 8.22
C GLU A 2 -59.85 19.44 7.63
N THR A 3 -60.74 18.45 7.48
CA THR A 3 -60.38 17.14 6.87
C THR A 3 -59.93 17.24 5.42
N ILE A 4 -60.50 18.18 4.66
CA ILE A 4 -60.12 18.44 3.28
C ILE A 4 -58.76 19.13 3.23
N TYR A 5 -58.51 20.11 4.11
CA TYR A 5 -57.20 20.75 4.22
C TYR A 5 -56.09 19.78 4.65
N ALA A 6 -56.35 18.93 5.65
CA ALA A 6 -55.41 17.90 6.10
C ALA A 6 -55.09 16.88 4.98
N PHE A 7 -56.07 16.55 4.15
CA PHE A 7 -55.86 15.68 2.99
C PHE A 7 -54.95 16.33 1.93
N PHE A 8 -55.17 17.60 1.61
CA PHE A 8 -54.32 18.33 0.67
C PHE A 8 -52.90 18.55 1.21
N GLU A 9 -52.75 18.79 2.50
CA GLU A 9 -51.44 18.90 3.16
C GLU A 9 -50.69 17.57 3.13
N TRP A 10 -51.36 16.46 3.44
CA TRP A 10 -50.77 15.13 3.32
C TRP A 10 -50.34 14.82 1.88
N LEU A 11 -51.17 15.14 0.88
CA LEU A 11 -50.81 15.00 -0.53
C LEU A 11 -49.58 15.84 -0.89
N SER A 12 -49.54 17.10 -0.46
CA SER A 12 -48.41 18.00 -0.69
C SER A 12 -47.11 17.44 -0.11
N LEU A 13 -47.16 16.88 1.10
CA LEU A 13 -46.01 16.21 1.74
C LEU A 13 -45.54 15.00 0.94
N GLN A 14 -46.45 14.15 0.44
CA GLN A 14 -46.05 13.02 -0.40
C GLN A 14 -45.34 13.47 -1.69
N PHE A 15 -45.85 14.51 -2.35
CA PHE A 15 -45.20 15.07 -3.54
C PHE A 15 -43.84 15.70 -3.21
N SER A 16 -43.70 16.38 -2.08
CA SER A 16 -42.42 16.92 -1.64
C SER A 16 -41.38 15.82 -1.48
N TYR A 17 -41.71 14.70 -0.82
CA TYR A 17 -40.76 13.59 -0.66
C TYR A 17 -40.29 12.99 -1.98
N VAL A 18 -41.19 12.83 -2.95
CA VAL A 18 -40.83 12.35 -4.29
C VAL A 18 -39.89 13.33 -5.00
N VAL A 19 -40.21 14.62 -4.97
CA VAL A 19 -39.38 15.66 -5.60
C VAL A 19 -38.02 15.76 -4.92
N ASP A 20 -37.97 15.70 -3.59
CA ASP A 20 -36.74 15.80 -2.82
C ASP A 20 -35.85 14.57 -3.00
N PHE A 21 -36.44 13.38 -3.18
CA PHE A 21 -35.70 12.18 -3.60
C PHE A 21 -34.98 12.41 -4.93
N PHE A 22 -35.69 12.88 -5.98
CA PHE A 22 -35.05 13.14 -7.27
C PHE A 22 -33.99 14.25 -7.22
N LYS A 23 -34.16 15.25 -6.36
CA LYS A 23 -33.12 16.26 -6.10
C LYS A 23 -31.89 15.68 -5.39
N ALA A 24 -32.05 14.63 -4.59
CA ALA A 24 -30.95 13.97 -3.89
C ALA A 24 -30.17 12.97 -4.75
N VAL A 25 -30.77 12.43 -5.83
CA VAL A 25 -30.13 11.46 -6.75
C VAL A 25 -28.74 11.90 -7.25
N PRO A 26 -28.52 13.17 -7.68
CA PRO A 26 -27.19 13.62 -8.10
C PRO A 26 -26.15 13.52 -6.97
N GLN A 27 -26.51 13.92 -5.75
CA GLN A 27 -25.62 13.85 -4.60
C GLN A 27 -25.30 12.40 -4.23
N MET A 28 -26.33 11.53 -4.17
CA MET A 28 -26.13 10.10 -3.91
C MET A 28 -25.22 9.43 -4.95
N THR A 29 -25.30 9.86 -6.21
CA THR A 29 -24.42 9.36 -7.27
C THR A 29 -22.98 9.83 -7.08
N MET A 30 -22.76 11.09 -6.69
CA MET A 30 -21.42 11.60 -6.37
C MET A 30 -20.80 10.88 -5.17
N ASP A 31 -21.60 10.57 -4.14
CA ASP A 31 -21.15 9.81 -2.98
C ASP A 31 -20.77 8.37 -3.36
N LEU A 32 -21.56 7.74 -4.24
CA LEU A 32 -21.26 6.40 -4.78
C LEU A 32 -19.95 6.40 -5.56
N LEU A 33 -19.75 7.37 -6.47
CA LEU A 33 -18.51 7.50 -7.24
C LEU A 33 -17.31 7.74 -6.33
N SER A 34 -17.47 8.55 -5.28
CA SER A 34 -16.44 8.78 -4.26
C SER A 34 -16.07 7.49 -3.54
N TYR A 35 -17.06 6.65 -3.20
CA TYR A 35 -16.82 5.34 -2.60
C TYR A 35 -16.08 4.39 -3.56
N ILE A 36 -16.48 4.34 -4.82
CA ILE A 36 -15.78 3.55 -5.85
C ILE A 36 -14.33 4.01 -5.99
N GLN A 37 -14.10 5.33 -6.01
CA GLN A 37 -12.75 5.88 -6.07
C GLN A 37 -11.90 5.46 -4.87
N LEU A 38 -12.43 5.54 -3.64
CA LEU A 38 -11.75 5.06 -2.44
C LEU A 38 -11.40 3.58 -2.54
N PHE A 39 -12.32 2.76 -3.04
CA PHE A 39 -12.08 1.34 -3.26
C PHE A 39 -10.95 1.09 -4.26
N VAL A 40 -10.92 1.81 -5.38
CA VAL A 40 -9.85 1.71 -6.38
C VAL A 40 -8.49 2.11 -5.80
N ILE A 41 -8.43 3.18 -5.01
CA ILE A 41 -7.19 3.61 -4.34
C ILE A 41 -6.70 2.51 -3.40
N LYS A 42 -7.61 1.91 -2.61
CA LYS A 42 -7.28 0.81 -1.71
C LYS A 42 -6.70 -0.39 -2.47
N LEU A 43 -7.32 -0.77 -3.59
CA LEU A 43 -6.80 -1.86 -4.44
C LEU A 43 -5.42 -1.52 -5.04
N LYS A 44 -5.21 -0.29 -5.51
CA LYS A 44 -3.90 0.13 -6.04
C LYS A 44 -2.81 0.05 -4.97
N LEU A 45 -3.09 0.51 -3.75
CA LEU A 45 -2.14 0.41 -2.64
C LEU A 45 -1.82 -1.05 -2.29
N GLN A 46 -2.82 -1.94 -2.30
CA GLN A 46 -2.59 -3.36 -2.09
C GLN A 46 -1.73 -3.99 -3.19
N ALA A 47 -1.99 -3.63 -4.45
CA ALA A 47 -1.19 -4.11 -5.58
C ALA A 47 0.27 -3.65 -5.49
N GLU A 48 0.53 -2.38 -5.16
CA GLU A 48 1.89 -1.86 -4.95
C GLU A 48 2.60 -2.55 -3.78
N LEU A 49 1.89 -2.86 -2.69
CA LEU A 49 2.46 -3.61 -1.56
C LEU A 49 2.86 -5.04 -1.96
N GLU A 50 2.00 -5.74 -2.70
CA GLU A 50 2.34 -7.08 -3.22
C GLU A 50 3.51 -7.01 -4.23
N PHE A 51 3.57 -5.96 -5.04
CA PHE A 51 4.68 -5.74 -5.96
C PHE A 51 6.01 -5.51 -5.24
N ILE A 52 6.01 -4.76 -4.13
CA ILE A 52 7.20 -4.61 -3.27
C ILE A 52 7.64 -5.97 -2.71
N LYS A 53 6.70 -6.80 -2.22
CA LYS A 53 7.03 -8.13 -1.69
C LYS A 53 7.64 -9.04 -2.75
N LEU A 54 7.07 -9.02 -3.96
CA LEU A 54 7.60 -9.78 -5.10
C LEU A 54 9.01 -9.31 -5.49
N SER A 55 9.19 -8.00 -5.56
CA SER A 55 10.48 -7.38 -5.87
C SER A 55 11.54 -7.71 -4.81
N TYR A 56 11.15 -7.76 -3.54
CA TYR A 56 12.02 -8.15 -2.43
C TYR A 56 12.46 -9.61 -2.53
N ASN A 57 11.56 -10.53 -2.88
CA ASN A 57 11.92 -11.94 -3.10
C ASN A 57 12.87 -12.09 -4.28
N SER A 58 12.62 -11.36 -5.37
CA SER A 58 13.50 -11.36 -6.55
C SER A 58 14.89 -10.81 -6.21
N ALA A 59 14.97 -9.76 -5.38
CA ALA A 59 16.23 -9.19 -4.92
C ALA A 59 17.03 -10.16 -4.04
N LYS A 60 16.38 -10.95 -3.18
CA LYS A 60 17.04 -12.02 -2.41
C LYS A 60 17.66 -13.06 -3.34
N ILE A 61 16.90 -13.54 -4.31
CA ILE A 61 17.38 -14.52 -5.29
C ILE A 61 18.60 -13.95 -6.04
N LEU A 62 18.54 -12.71 -6.51
CA LEU A 62 19.67 -12.05 -7.18
C LEU A 62 20.92 -11.95 -6.29
N LEU A 63 20.76 -11.59 -5.01
CA LEU A 63 21.90 -11.48 -4.09
C LEU A 63 22.50 -12.85 -3.74
N GLU A 64 21.66 -13.89 -3.66
CA GLU A 64 22.10 -15.27 -3.48
C GLU A 64 22.87 -15.76 -4.71
N GLU A 65 22.37 -15.51 -5.93
CA GLU A 65 23.04 -15.86 -7.19
C GLU A 65 24.38 -15.13 -7.37
N LEU A 66 24.48 -13.89 -6.92
CA LEU A 66 25.73 -13.11 -6.92
C LEU A 66 26.73 -13.57 -5.85
N GLY A 67 26.34 -14.46 -4.93
CA GLY A 67 27.20 -14.90 -3.82
C GLY A 67 27.51 -13.76 -2.84
N PHE A 68 26.60 -12.78 -2.68
CA PHE A 68 26.86 -11.60 -1.86
C PHE A 68 27.20 -11.95 -0.41
N ASN A 69 26.53 -12.95 0.16
CA ASN A 69 26.80 -13.40 1.53
C ASN A 69 28.20 -14.03 1.66
N ASP A 70 28.68 -14.73 0.64
CA ASP A 70 30.01 -15.34 0.64
C ASP A 70 31.10 -14.27 0.54
N ILE A 71 30.89 -13.27 -0.32
CA ILE A 71 31.78 -12.10 -0.46
C ILE A 71 31.84 -11.33 0.87
N LEU A 72 30.67 -11.11 1.49
CA LEU A 72 30.58 -10.42 2.77
C LEU A 72 31.31 -11.22 3.86
N ALA A 73 31.06 -12.52 3.97
CA ALA A 73 31.75 -13.38 4.94
C ALA A 73 33.27 -13.40 4.72
N ALA A 74 33.74 -13.52 3.48
CA ALA A 74 35.16 -13.47 3.14
C ALA A 74 35.80 -12.14 3.55
N THR A 75 35.11 -11.02 3.31
CA THR A 75 35.57 -9.67 3.69
C THR A 75 35.69 -9.53 5.20
N PHE A 76 34.70 -10.02 5.95
CA PHE A 76 34.74 -9.97 7.42
C PHE A 76 35.80 -10.91 8.00
N ASN A 77 36.06 -12.05 7.36
CA ASN A 77 37.09 -12.99 7.77
C ASN A 77 38.51 -12.50 7.46
N ALA A 78 38.68 -11.60 6.47
CA ALA A 78 39.95 -10.97 6.17
C ALA A 78 40.33 -9.86 7.18
N MET A 79 39.42 -9.44 8.07
CA MET A 79 39.70 -8.42 9.07
C MET A 79 40.47 -8.96 10.27
N PRO A 80 41.28 -8.11 10.95
CA PRO A 80 41.91 -8.45 12.22
C PRO A 80 40.90 -8.89 13.29
N ASP A 81 41.31 -9.82 14.15
CA ASP A 81 40.42 -10.49 15.13
C ASP A 81 39.64 -9.52 16.03
N GLU A 82 40.31 -8.46 16.50
CA GLU A 82 39.69 -7.46 17.38
C GLU A 82 38.57 -6.69 16.66
N ILE A 83 38.83 -6.22 15.43
CA ILE A 83 37.87 -5.46 14.62
C ILE A 83 36.70 -6.36 14.25
N ARG A 84 36.98 -7.61 13.85
CA ARG A 84 35.97 -8.60 13.52
C ARG A 84 35.04 -8.87 14.71
N PHE A 85 35.58 -9.06 15.91
CA PHE A 85 34.81 -9.26 17.13
C PHE A 85 33.83 -8.10 17.40
N TYR A 86 34.32 -6.86 17.35
CA TYR A 86 33.45 -5.69 17.54
C TYR A 86 32.41 -5.58 16.43
N ALA A 87 32.79 -5.82 15.18
CA ALA A 87 31.88 -5.70 14.05
C ALA A 87 30.72 -6.72 14.11
N PHE A 88 30.98 -7.95 14.57
CA PHE A 88 29.93 -8.93 14.86
C PHE A 88 29.07 -8.52 16.06
N LYS A 89 29.69 -7.99 17.13
CA LYS A 89 28.95 -7.52 18.32
C LYS A 89 28.00 -6.36 18.01
N PHE A 90 28.37 -5.47 17.09
CA PHE A 90 27.54 -4.37 16.61
C PHE A 90 26.54 -4.78 15.51
N GLY A 91 26.59 -6.02 15.03
CA GLY A 91 25.68 -6.51 13.98
C GLY A 91 25.92 -5.89 12.60
N ILE A 92 27.13 -5.39 12.35
CA ILE A 92 27.50 -4.75 11.07
C ILE A 92 27.27 -5.70 9.86
N PRO A 93 27.64 -6.99 9.91
CA PRO A 93 27.37 -7.92 8.82
C PRO A 93 25.88 -8.04 8.49
N GLN A 94 25.03 -8.16 9.51
CA GLN A 94 23.58 -8.26 9.33
C GLN A 94 23.00 -6.95 8.79
N GLY A 95 23.48 -5.80 9.28
CA GLY A 95 23.08 -4.48 8.80
C GLY A 95 23.41 -4.27 7.32
N LEU A 96 24.61 -4.65 6.89
CA LEU A 96 25.04 -4.57 5.49
C LEU A 96 24.21 -5.49 4.59
N SER A 97 23.90 -6.71 5.04
CA SER A 97 23.01 -7.63 4.30
C SER A 97 21.61 -7.04 4.13
N ILE A 98 21.06 -6.41 5.17
CA ILE A 98 19.76 -5.73 5.10
C ILE A 98 19.80 -4.56 4.11
N LEU A 99 20.84 -3.72 4.17
CA LEU A 99 21.01 -2.59 3.24
C LEU A 99 21.15 -3.06 1.79
N ALA A 100 21.91 -4.11 1.54
CA ALA A 100 22.05 -4.70 0.21
C ALA A 100 20.71 -5.24 -0.32
N ASN A 101 19.93 -5.92 0.52
CA ASN A 101 18.58 -6.36 0.17
C ASN A 101 17.66 -5.18 -0.20
N PHE A 102 17.67 -4.10 0.59
CA PHE A 102 16.86 -2.90 0.29
C PHE A 102 17.29 -2.22 -1.00
N PHE A 103 18.60 -2.02 -1.20
CA PHE A 103 19.14 -1.42 -2.42
C PHE A 103 18.78 -2.25 -3.66
N THR A 104 18.96 -3.56 -3.58
CA THR A 104 18.65 -4.48 -4.69
C THR A 104 17.15 -4.55 -4.94
N THR A 105 16.32 -4.51 -3.90
CA THR A 105 14.84 -4.43 -4.05
C THR A 105 14.44 -3.16 -4.78
N ALA A 106 14.99 -2.01 -4.39
CA ALA A 106 14.74 -0.74 -5.08
C ALA A 106 15.20 -0.76 -6.54
N PHE A 107 16.35 -1.41 -6.80
CA PHE A 107 16.84 -1.63 -8.16
C PHE A 107 15.88 -2.49 -8.99
N VAL A 108 15.44 -3.63 -8.48
CA VAL A 108 14.47 -4.52 -9.14
C VAL A 108 13.16 -3.78 -9.42
N MET A 109 12.63 -3.04 -8.44
CA MET A 109 11.42 -2.24 -8.63
C MET A 109 11.58 -1.19 -9.72
N ARG A 110 12.74 -0.54 -9.82
CA ARG A 110 13.02 0.46 -10.85
C ARG A 110 13.13 -0.15 -12.24
N MET A 111 13.68 -1.37 -12.35
CA MET A 111 13.81 -2.08 -13.63
C MET A 111 12.49 -2.72 -14.09
N SER A 112 11.57 -2.97 -13.15
CA SER A 112 10.29 -3.63 -13.41
C SER A 112 9.11 -2.65 -13.63
N ARG A 113 9.36 -1.34 -13.49
CA ARG A 113 8.43 -0.25 -13.81
C ARG A 113 8.63 0.21 -15.25
#